data_AF-A0A0S4X9Z4-F1
#
_entry.id   AF-A0A0S4X9Z4-F1
#
_cell.length_a   1.000
_cell.length_b   1.000
_cell.length_c   1.000
_cell.angle_alpha   90.00
_cell.angle_beta   90.00
_cell.angle_gamma   90.00
#
_symmetry.space_group_name_H-M   'P 1'
#
loop_
_entity.id
_entity.type
_entity.pdbx_description
1 polymer ?
#
loop_
_entity_poly.entity_id
_entity_poly.type
_entity_poly.pdbx_seq_one_letter_code
_entity_poly.pdbx_strand_id
1 'polypeptide(L)'
;MVARDFSAPSTQRKKLSSAALRAIWQSNPTPEVRELLWEIHRLQDIARQSYGVLTLARMWGIDKPFLARLNELDAALFAEPCLWERPLSWSTEEEQALKRLSRGRR
;
A
#
# COMPACT_ATOMS: atom_id res chain seq x y z
N MET A 1 13.74 17.87 -20.85
CA MET A 1 12.62 18.02 -19.90
C MET A 1 13.21 17.98 -18.50
N VAL A 2 13.10 19.08 -17.76
CA VAL A 2 13.69 19.21 -16.42
C VAL A 2 12.78 18.51 -15.42
N ALA A 3 13.28 17.46 -14.77
CA ALA A 3 12.66 16.90 -13.58
C ALA A 3 12.66 18.00 -12.52
N ARG A 4 11.47 18.54 -12.22
CA ARG A 4 11.33 19.41 -11.04
C ARG A 4 11.37 18.50 -9.83
N ASP A 5 12.52 18.47 -9.17
CA ASP A 5 12.64 17.94 -7.82
C ASP A 5 11.65 18.68 -6.93
N PHE A 6 10.58 18.00 -6.54
CA PHE A 6 9.69 18.49 -5.49
C PHE A 6 10.42 18.38 -4.16
N SER A 7 11.31 19.34 -3.88
CA SER A 7 11.76 19.60 -2.52
C SER A 7 10.57 20.14 -1.73
N ALA A 8 9.79 19.25 -1.12
CA ALA A 8 8.77 19.63 -0.17
C ALA A 8 9.42 19.77 1.22
N PRO A 9 9.25 20.91 1.91
CA PRO A 9 9.65 21.03 3.32
C PRO A 9 8.89 19.97 4.14
N SER A 10 9.53 19.47 5.19
CA SER A 10 9.00 18.48 6.15
C SER A 10 7.87 19.07 7.02
N THR A 11 6.85 19.68 6.42
CA THR A 11 5.57 19.84 7.08
C THR A 11 4.93 18.47 7.12
N GLN A 12 4.82 17.91 8.33
CA GLN A 12 4.07 16.69 8.58
C GLN A 12 2.65 16.87 8.06
N ARG A 13 2.40 16.40 6.83
CA ARG A 13 1.09 16.53 6.18
C ARG A 13 0.08 15.80 7.06
N LYS A 14 -0.91 16.54 7.57
CA LYS A 14 -1.99 15.96 8.36
C LYS A 14 -2.72 14.94 7.49
N LYS A 15 -2.89 13.71 8.00
CA LYS A 15 -3.68 12.68 7.31
C LYS A 15 -5.09 13.23 7.09
N LEU A 16 -5.56 13.20 5.85
CA LEU A 16 -6.89 13.67 5.51
C LEU A 16 -7.92 12.64 5.94
N SER A 17 -8.95 13.09 6.66
CA SER A 17 -10.13 12.27 6.95
C SER A 17 -11.05 12.21 5.72
N SER A 18 -11.97 11.24 5.69
CA SER A 18 -12.99 11.18 4.64
C SER A 18 -13.85 12.46 4.58
N ALA A 19 -14.08 13.11 5.72
CA ALA A 19 -14.77 14.40 5.78
C ALA A 19 -13.95 15.52 5.13
N ALA A 20 -12.63 15.55 5.33
CA ALA A 20 -11.75 16.51 4.69
C ALA A 20 -11.69 16.31 3.17
N LEU A 21 -11.60 15.06 2.70
CA LEU A 21 -11.66 14.73 1.27
C LEU A 21 -12.99 15.16 0.63
N ARG A 22 -14.11 14.96 1.35
CA ARG A 22 -15.42 15.43 0.89
C ARG A 22 -15.50 16.95 0.83
N ALA A 23 -14.93 17.66 1.81
CA ALA A 23 -14.88 19.11 1.80
C ALA A 23 -14.09 19.65 0.60
N ILE A 24 -12.98 18.98 0.23
CA ILE A 24 -12.20 19.32 -0.97
C ILE A 24 -13.07 19.21 -2.23
N TRP A 25 -13.81 18.11 -2.41
CA TRP A 25 -14.74 17.96 -3.53
C TRP A 25 -15.79 19.07 -3.58
N GLN A 26 -16.42 19.39 -2.44
CA GLN A 26 -17.44 20.43 -2.38
C GLN A 26 -16.89 21.82 -2.71
N SER A 27 -15.64 22.10 -2.33
CA SER A 27 -14.99 23.38 -2.64
C SER A 27 -14.48 23.48 -4.07
N ASN A 28 -14.16 22.36 -4.73
CA ASN A 28 -13.53 22.34 -6.04
C ASN A 28 -13.90 21.07 -6.84
N PRO A 29 -15.11 21.01 -7.44
CA PRO A 29 -15.62 19.82 -8.09
C PRO A 29 -15.14 19.69 -9.55
N THR A 30 -13.82 19.69 -9.78
CA THR A 30 -13.28 19.47 -11.13
C THR A 30 -13.13 17.98 -11.44
N PRO A 31 -13.14 17.58 -12.73
CA PRO A 31 -12.86 16.21 -13.12
C PRO A 31 -11.55 15.67 -12.55
N GLU A 32 -10.50 16.49 -12.55
CA GLU A 32 -9.17 16.10 -12.05
C GLU A 32 -9.21 15.81 -10.54
N VAL A 33 -9.93 16.64 -9.76
CA VAL A 33 -10.12 16.40 -8.32
C VAL A 33 -10.91 15.10 -8.10
N ARG A 34 -11.89 14.81 -8.95
CA ARG A 34 -12.65 13.55 -8.88
C ARG A 34 -11.75 12.33 -9.09
N GLU A 35 -10.92 12.36 -10.13
CA GLU A 35 -9.98 11.27 -10.44
C GLU A 35 -8.95 11.09 -9.31
N LEU A 36 -8.43 12.19 -8.75
CA LEU A 36 -7.52 12.12 -7.59
C LEU A 36 -8.20 11.54 -6.34
N LEU A 37 -9.43 11.94 -6.05
CA LEU A 37 -10.18 11.41 -4.90
C LEU A 37 -10.53 9.94 -5.09
N TRP A 38 -10.83 9.51 -6.32
CA TRP A 38 -11.02 8.11 -6.65
C TRP A 38 -9.75 7.30 -6.44
N GLU A 39 -8.60 7.79 -6.92
CA GLU A 39 -7.31 7.12 -6.75
C GLU A 39 -6.92 7.00 -5.27
N ILE A 40 -7.13 8.07 -4.48
CA ILE A 40 -6.94 8.02 -3.02
C ILE A 40 -7.84 6.96 -2.39
N HIS A 41 -9.11 6.90 -2.78
CA HIS A 41 -10.05 5.92 -2.25
C HIS A 41 -9.63 4.48 -2.58
N ARG A 42 -9.20 4.24 -3.83
CA ARG A 42 -8.72 2.94 -4.32
C ARG A 42 -7.49 2.46 -3.55
N LEU A 43 -6.48 3.32 -3.38
CA LEU A 43 -5.29 3.00 -2.60
C LEU A 43 -5.60 2.76 -1.12
N GLN A 44 -6.53 3.54 -0.53
CA GLN A 44 -6.99 3.30 0.83
C GLN A 44 -7.71 1.96 0.99
N ASP A 45 -8.39 1.50 -0.05
CA ASP A 45 -9.06 0.20 -0.05
C ASP A 45 -8.05 -0.94 -0.01
N ILE A 46 -7.03 -0.90 -0.87
CA ILE A 46 -5.91 -1.85 -0.88
C ILE A 46 -5.21 -1.88 0.49
N ALA A 47 -4.96 -0.72 1.10
CA ALA A 47 -4.35 -0.65 2.43
C ALA A 47 -5.25 -1.29 3.51
N ARG A 48 -6.57 -1.11 3.43
CA ARG A 48 -7.54 -1.74 4.34
C ARG A 48 -7.56 -3.25 4.17
N GLN A 49 -7.59 -3.75 2.93
CA GLN A 49 -7.52 -5.18 2.63
C GLN A 49 -6.21 -5.79 3.13
N SER A 50 -5.08 -5.13 2.87
CA SER A 50 -3.75 -5.52 3.36
C SER A 50 -3.70 -5.65 4.88
N TYR A 51 -4.26 -4.66 5.59
CA TYR A 51 -4.33 -4.67 7.03
C TYR A 51 -5.19 -5.83 7.57
N GLY A 52 -6.31 -6.13 6.90
CA GLY A 52 -7.17 -7.27 7.23
C GLY A 52 -6.43 -8.60 7.13
N VAL A 53 -5.75 -8.85 6.00
CA VAL A 53 -4.96 -10.08 5.79
C VAL A 53 -3.83 -10.21 6.81
N LEU A 54 -3.09 -9.13 7.06
CA LEU A 54 -2.02 -9.11 8.06
C LEU A 54 -2.54 -9.41 9.49
N THR A 55 -3.69 -8.85 9.85
CA THR A 55 -4.31 -9.07 11.16
C THR A 55 -4.67 -10.54 11.34
N LEU A 56 -5.31 -11.14 10.33
CA LEU A 56 -5.67 -12.56 10.35
C LEU A 56 -4.43 -13.47 10.42
N ALA A 57 -3.41 -13.19 9.60
CA ALA A 57 -2.17 -13.95 9.61
C ALA A 57 -1.44 -13.87 10.97
N ARG A 58 -1.46 -12.72 11.64
CA ARG A 58 -0.91 -12.55 12.99
C ARG A 58 -1.69 -13.30 14.05
N MET A 59 -3.01 -13.32 13.94
CA MET A 59 -3.87 -13.95 14.94
C MET A 59 -3.85 -15.47 14.85
N TRP A 60 -3.97 -16.04 13.65
CA TRP A 60 -4.23 -17.47 13.46
C TRP A 60 -3.16 -18.20 12.65
N GLY A 61 -2.11 -17.50 12.22
CA GLY A 61 -1.12 -18.06 11.30
C GLY A 61 -1.64 -18.11 9.85
N ILE A 62 -0.82 -18.63 8.94
CA ILE A 62 -1.14 -18.74 7.51
C ILE A 62 -1.51 -20.19 7.20
N ASP A 63 -2.76 -20.57 7.46
CA ASP A 63 -3.32 -21.83 7.01
C ASP A 63 -3.92 -21.73 5.60
N LYS A 64 -4.20 -22.87 4.96
CA LYS A 64 -4.72 -22.97 3.57
C LYS A 64 -5.85 -21.98 3.21
N PRO A 65 -6.90 -21.76 4.02
CA PRO A 65 -7.94 -20.78 3.68
C PRO A 65 -7.42 -19.33 3.66
N PHE A 66 -6.34 -19.01 4.37
CA PHE A 66 -5.70 -17.69 4.37
C PHE A 66 -4.80 -17.48 3.15
N LEU A 67 -4.24 -18.55 2.57
CA LEU A 67 -3.41 -18.47 1.37
C LEU A 67 -4.16 -17.91 0.16
N ALA A 68 -5.45 -18.24 -0.01
CA ALA A 68 -6.23 -17.71 -1.13
C ALA A 68 -6.38 -16.17 -1.04
N ARG A 69 -6.74 -15.65 0.15
CA ARG A 69 -6.84 -14.21 0.38
C ARG A 69 -5.49 -13.50 0.32
N LEU A 70 -4.42 -14.15 0.77
CA LEU A 70 -3.07 -13.63 0.65
C LEU A 70 -2.66 -13.51 -0.83
N ASN A 71 -2.95 -14.52 -1.65
CA ASN A 71 -2.63 -14.51 -3.08
C ASN A 71 -3.45 -13.48 -3.87
N GLU A 72 -4.74 -13.30 -3.53
CA GLU A 72 -5.57 -12.24 -4.11
C GLU A 72 -4.99 -10.85 -3.81
N LEU A 73 -4.57 -10.64 -2.56
CA LEU A 73 -3.93 -9.40 -2.15
C LEU A 73 -2.58 -9.19 -2.86
N ASP A 74 -1.75 -10.22 -2.94
CA ASP A 74 -0.46 -10.18 -3.64
C ASP A 74 -0.64 -9.82 -5.12
N ALA A 75 -1.61 -10.43 -5.80
CA ALA A 75 -1.94 -10.09 -7.18
C ALA A 75 -2.43 -8.64 -7.34
N ALA A 76 -3.26 -8.15 -6.41
CA ALA A 76 -3.72 -6.77 -6.41
C ALA A 76 -2.54 -5.79 -6.23
N LEU A 77 -1.66 -6.04 -5.26
CA LEU A 77 -0.47 -5.24 -5.01
C LEU A 77 0.52 -5.28 -6.18
N PHE A 78 0.72 -6.45 -6.81
CA PHE A 78 1.59 -6.60 -7.97
C PHE A 78 1.13 -5.73 -9.16
N ALA A 79 -0.19 -5.54 -9.31
CA ALA A 79 -0.77 -4.72 -10.35
C ALA A 79 -0.63 -3.20 -10.09
N GLU A 80 -0.22 -2.77 -8.90
CA GLU A 80 -0.15 -1.35 -8.52
C GLU A 80 1.10 -0.63 -9.06
N PRO A 81 0.98 0.33 -9.99
CA PRO A 81 2.13 1.02 -10.56
C PRO A 81 2.94 1.77 -9.48
N CYS A 82 2.26 2.40 -8.52
CA CYS A 82 2.91 3.22 -7.49
C CYS A 82 3.79 2.42 -6.52
N LEU A 83 3.58 1.10 -6.39
CA LEU A 83 4.41 0.26 -5.53
C LEU A 83 5.75 -0.09 -6.19
N TRP A 84 5.80 -0.15 -7.52
CA TRP A 84 7.03 -0.36 -8.27
C TRP A 84 7.93 0.86 -8.33
N GLU A 85 7.37 2.06 -8.21
CA GLU A 85 8.12 3.31 -8.18
C GLU A 85 8.94 3.47 -6.89
N ARG A 86 8.53 2.81 -5.80
CA ARG A 86 9.23 2.86 -4.52
C ARG A 86 9.21 1.50 -3.81
N PRO A 87 9.97 0.52 -4.32
CA PRO A 87 9.98 -0.82 -3.75
C PRO A 87 10.58 -0.80 -2.34
N LEU A 88 10.09 -1.68 -1.48
CA LEU A 88 10.74 -1.98 -0.20
C LEU A 88 12.02 -2.76 -0.49
N SER A 89 13.17 -2.16 -0.15
CA SER A 89 14.46 -2.85 -0.20
C SER A 89 14.64 -3.70 1.06
N TRP A 90 15.03 -4.95 0.88
CA TRP A 90 15.49 -5.80 1.97
C TRP A 90 16.97 -5.50 2.25
N SER A 91 17.37 -5.51 3.52
CA SER A 91 18.78 -5.55 3.85
C SER A 91 19.39 -6.91 3.51
N THR A 92 20.69 -6.95 3.27
CA THR A 92 21.42 -8.19 3.00
C THR A 92 21.26 -9.21 4.12
N GLU A 93 21.15 -8.75 5.36
CA GLU A 93 20.96 -9.59 6.54
C GLU A 93 19.58 -10.24 6.56
N GLU A 94 18.53 -9.48 6.27
CA GLU A 94 17.16 -10.01 6.17
C GLU A 94 17.03 -11.03 5.04
N GLU A 95 17.63 -10.76 3.88
CA GLU A 95 17.64 -11.71 2.77
C GLU A 95 18.34 -13.03 3.14
N GLN A 96 19.48 -12.95 3.84
CA GLN A 96 20.18 -14.15 4.29
C GLN A 96 19.37 -14.93 5.33
N ALA A 97 18.69 -14.24 6.26
CA ALA A 97 17.81 -14.87 7.23
C ALA A 97 16.66 -15.61 6.53
N LEU A 98 16.02 -15.00 5.53
CA LEU A 98 14.97 -15.62 4.72
C LEU A 98 15.47 -16.88 3.99
N LYS A 99 16.68 -16.83 3.39
CA LYS A 99 17.30 -17.98 2.71
C LYS A 99 17.60 -19.14 3.67
N ARG A 100 17.92 -18.88 4.94
CA ARG A 100 18.13 -19.92 5.95
C ARG A 100 16.80 -20.57 6.36
N LEU A 101 15.77 -19.76 6.59
CA LEU A 101 14.42 -20.24 6.95
C LEU A 101 13.79 -21.11 5.86
N SER A 102 14.00 -20.78 4.58
CA SER A 102 13.45 -21.55 3.47
C SER A 102 14.13 -22.92 3.28
N ARG A 103 15.41 -23.05 3.67
CA ARG A 103 16.16 -24.30 3.61
C ARG A 103 15.80 -25.28 4.74
N GLY A 104 15.41 -24.78 5.91
CA GLY A 104 15.02 -25.61 7.05
C GLY A 104 13.57 -26.14 7.01
N ARG A 105 12.77 -25.69 6.04
CA ARG A 105 11.37 -26.14 5.83
C ARG A 105 11.20 -27.21 4.73
N ARG A 106 12.30 -27.67 4.11
CA ARG A 106 12.27 -28.76 3.11
C ARG A 106 12.58 -30.10 3.75
#